data_AF-A0A969J7C2-F1
#
_entry.id   AF-A0A969J7C2-F1
#
_cell.length_a   1.000
_cell.length_b   1.000
_cell.length_c   1.000
_cell.angle_alpha   90.00
_cell.angle_beta   90.00
_cell.angle_gamma   90.00
#
_symmetry.space_group_name_H-M   'P 1'
#
loop_
_entity.id
_entity.type
_entity.pdbx_description
1 polymer ?
#
loop_
_entity_poly.entity_id
_entity_poly.type
_entity_poly.pdbx_seq_one_letter_code
_entity_poly.pdbx_strand_id
1 'polypeptide(L)'
;SPHLPILPIPSCPASWDEMQAWFRRAIQTGQNLAIAYPPPPTESPTDIWQHLVGIAKYLSRTGKMVTRAQLSETLGIGDRPLQIGFRTLKRFGFEVTSSEEGVHFTWQPEPTLEYGEMAERSHHFSRLFKKSNSVVAISMKFHSPPFKRQHIN
;
A
#
# COMPACT_ATOMS: atom_id res chain seq x y z
N SER A 1 -34.05 12.89 28.74
CA SER A 1 -32.73 12.38 29.18
C SER A 1 -31.72 13.51 29.17
N PRO A 2 -30.98 13.76 30.26
CA PRO A 2 -29.85 14.69 30.20
C PRO A 2 -28.78 14.06 29.31
N HIS A 3 -28.41 14.74 28.23
CA HIS A 3 -27.29 14.35 27.39
C HIS A 3 -26.01 14.68 28.15
N LEU A 4 -25.13 13.69 28.36
CA LEU A 4 -23.84 13.95 28.98
C LEU A 4 -23.02 14.90 28.10
N PRO A 5 -22.26 15.83 28.70
CA PRO A 5 -21.39 16.71 27.94
C PRO A 5 -20.36 15.90 27.15
N ILE A 6 -19.98 16.40 25.97
CA ILE A 6 -19.03 15.72 25.09
C ILE A 6 -17.60 16.15 25.42
N LEU A 7 -16.69 15.19 25.49
CA LEU A 7 -15.24 15.41 25.50
C LEU A 7 -14.68 15.11 24.10
N PRO A 8 -14.38 16.12 23.28
CA PRO A 8 -13.84 15.91 21.94
C PRO A 8 -12.35 15.55 22.00
N ILE A 9 -11.95 14.55 21.22
CA ILE A 9 -10.54 14.27 20.90
C ILE A 9 -10.20 15.04 19.61
N PRO A 10 -9.34 16.08 19.67
CA PRO A 10 -9.12 16.98 18.54
C PRO A 10 -8.12 16.43 17.50
N SER A 11 -7.37 15.39 17.84
CA SER A 11 -6.32 14.80 17.00
C SER A 11 -6.29 13.27 17.14
N CYS A 12 -5.89 12.57 16.07
CA CYS A 12 -5.74 11.13 16.12
C CYS A 12 -4.66 10.75 17.15
N PRO A 13 -4.98 9.92 18.17
CA PRO A 13 -3.98 9.46 19.13
C PRO A 13 -2.88 8.67 18.42
N ALA A 14 -1.62 8.94 18.78
CA ALA A 14 -0.47 8.25 18.20
C ALA A 14 -0.24 6.85 18.80
N SER A 15 -0.91 6.55 19.92
CA SER A 15 -0.81 5.26 20.61
C SER A 15 -2.09 4.89 21.36
N TRP A 16 -2.19 3.61 21.74
CA TRP A 16 -3.26 3.14 22.60
C TRP A 16 -3.21 3.78 23.99
N ASP A 17 -2.02 4.07 24.51
CA ASP A 17 -1.85 4.72 25.82
C ASP A 17 -2.42 6.14 25.84
N GLU A 18 -2.23 6.90 24.76
CA GLU A 18 -2.82 8.23 24.59
C GLU A 18 -4.36 8.13 24.52
N MET A 19 -4.90 7.16 23.78
CA MET A 19 -6.34 6.89 23.75
C MET A 19 -6.88 6.50 25.14
N GLN A 20 -6.15 5.70 25.89
CA GLN A 20 -6.51 5.28 27.26
C GLN A 20 -6.57 6.48 28.23
N ALA A 21 -5.72 7.49 28.04
CA ALA A 21 -5.77 8.72 28.82
C ALA A 21 -7.08 9.49 28.57
N TRP A 22 -7.52 9.58 27.30
CA TRP A 22 -8.80 10.19 26.93
C TRP A 22 -10.00 9.44 27.52
N PHE A 23 -9.99 8.10 27.46
CA PHE A 23 -11.03 7.28 28.10
C PHE A 23 -11.13 7.52 29.60
N ARG A 24 -10.00 7.51 30.31
CA ARG A 24 -9.97 7.77 31.76
C ARG A 24 -10.51 9.15 32.09
N ARG A 25 -10.14 10.17 31.31
CA ARG A 25 -10.64 11.53 31.49
C ARG A 25 -12.15 11.61 31.32
N ALA A 26 -12.70 11.02 30.26
CA ALA A 26 -14.15 11.00 30.01
C ALA A 26 -14.94 10.33 31.16
N ILE A 27 -14.44 9.22 31.68
CA ILE A 27 -15.05 8.52 32.83
C ILE A 27 -15.01 9.40 34.08
N GLN A 28 -13.87 10.03 34.37
CA GLN A 28 -13.69 10.88 35.56
C GLN A 28 -14.55 12.15 35.52
N THR A 29 -14.78 12.71 34.33
CA THR A 29 -15.56 13.94 34.16
C THR A 29 -17.04 13.69 33.86
N GLY A 30 -17.47 12.43 33.75
CA GLY A 30 -18.84 12.07 33.40
C GLY A 30 -19.23 12.54 31.99
N GLN A 31 -18.29 12.51 31.05
CA GLN A 31 -18.47 12.97 29.68
C GLN A 31 -18.53 11.80 28.70
N ASN A 32 -19.25 12.00 27.59
CA ASN A 32 -19.16 11.10 26.45
C ASN A 32 -17.94 11.46 25.61
N LEU A 33 -17.05 10.51 25.38
CA LEU A 33 -15.87 10.70 24.53
C LEU A 33 -16.28 10.71 23.05
N ALA A 34 -15.89 11.73 22.29
CA ALA A 34 -16.15 11.82 20.86
C ALA A 34 -14.86 11.99 20.07
N ILE A 35 -14.75 11.26 18.96
CA ILE A 35 -13.70 11.48 17.96
C ILE A 35 -14.08 12.75 17.18
N ALA A 36 -13.24 13.79 17.26
CA ALA A 36 -13.51 15.10 16.67
C ALA A 36 -12.44 15.52 15.65
N TYR A 37 -11.65 14.58 15.14
CA TYR A 37 -10.71 14.78 14.05
C TYR A 37 -11.24 14.17 12.74
N PRO A 38 -10.95 14.78 11.59
CA PRO A 38 -11.32 14.20 10.30
C PRO A 38 -10.56 12.88 10.09
N PRO A 39 -11.12 11.95 9.28
CA PRO A 39 -10.35 10.80 8.83
C PRO A 39 -9.08 11.27 8.10
N PRO A 40 -7.98 10.51 8.19
CA PRO A 40 -6.77 10.86 7.46
C PRO A 40 -7.07 10.95 5.95
N PRO A 41 -6.34 11.80 5.21
CA PRO A 41 -6.48 11.85 3.76
C PRO A 41 -6.28 10.45 3.18
N THR A 42 -7.21 10.04 2.34
CA THR A 42 -7.20 8.70 1.75
C THR A 42 -6.56 8.77 0.39
N GLU A 43 -5.32 8.27 0.27
CA GLU A 43 -4.83 7.83 -1.03
C GLU A 43 -5.65 6.59 -1.44
N SER A 44 -5.96 6.49 -2.73
CA SER A 44 -6.66 5.31 -3.24
C SER A 44 -5.81 4.06 -2.98
N PRO A 45 -6.39 2.94 -2.50
CA PRO A 45 -5.68 1.69 -2.38
C PRO A 45 -5.00 1.25 -3.69
N THR A 46 -5.58 1.63 -4.83
CA THR A 46 -4.99 1.41 -6.15
C THR A 46 -3.73 2.21 -6.36
N ASP A 47 -3.69 3.47 -5.93
CA ASP A 47 -2.52 4.34 -6.08
C ASP A 47 -1.38 3.89 -5.16
N ILE A 48 -1.71 3.54 -3.91
CA ILE A 48 -0.74 2.94 -2.96
C ILE A 48 -0.15 1.65 -3.54
N TRP A 49 -0.99 0.79 -4.13
CA TRP A 49 -0.54 -0.43 -4.78
C TRP A 49 0.37 -0.15 -5.99
N GLN A 50 0.00 0.80 -6.86
CA GLN A 50 0.84 1.19 -7.98
C GLN A 50 2.19 1.74 -7.52
N HIS A 51 2.20 2.54 -6.45
CA HIS A 51 3.42 3.07 -5.87
C HIS A 51 4.32 1.96 -5.33
N LEU A 52 3.76 1.00 -4.57
CA LEU A 52 4.49 -0.17 -4.08
C LEU A 52 5.09 -1.00 -5.24
N VAL A 53 4.33 -1.23 -6.32
CA VAL A 53 4.85 -1.92 -7.51
C VAL A 53 5.98 -1.12 -8.16
N GLY A 54 5.87 0.20 -8.22
CA GLY A 54 6.94 1.09 -8.71
C GLY A 54 8.21 0.98 -7.89
N ILE A 55 8.09 1.01 -6.56
CA ILE A 55 9.21 0.84 -5.63
C ILE A 55 9.85 -0.55 -5.80
N ALA A 56 9.06 -1.62 -5.82
CA ALA A 56 9.56 -2.99 -5.98
C ALA A 56 10.35 -3.16 -7.30
N LYS A 57 9.87 -2.59 -8.41
CA LYS A 57 10.60 -2.55 -9.68
C LYS A 57 11.92 -1.80 -9.57
N TYR A 58 11.91 -0.61 -8.97
CA TYR A 58 13.11 0.21 -8.82
C TYR A 58 14.17 -0.49 -7.97
N LEU A 59 13.77 -1.07 -6.84
CA LEU A 59 14.68 -1.78 -5.94
C LEU A 59 15.21 -3.05 -6.60
N SER A 60 14.37 -3.81 -7.31
CA SER A 60 14.82 -4.97 -8.07
C SER A 60 15.80 -4.61 -9.19
N ARG A 61 15.63 -3.46 -9.84
CA ARG A 61 16.56 -3.00 -10.90
C ARG A 61 17.90 -2.54 -10.32
N THR A 62 17.87 -1.91 -9.15
CA THR A 62 19.06 -1.27 -8.56
C THR A 62 19.80 -2.14 -7.55
N GLY A 63 19.19 -3.24 -7.09
CA GLY A 63 19.72 -4.08 -6.01
C GLY A 63 19.75 -3.36 -4.66
N LYS A 64 19.13 -2.18 -4.55
CA LYS A 64 19.08 -1.41 -3.31
C LYS A 64 18.14 -2.05 -2.32
N MET A 65 18.48 -1.89 -1.05
CA MET A 65 17.64 -2.28 0.08
C MET A 65 16.94 -1.08 0.67
N VAL A 66 15.80 -1.33 1.31
CA VAL A 66 15.00 -0.33 2.00
C VAL A 66 14.46 -0.91 3.30
N THR A 67 14.35 -0.13 4.37
CA THR A 67 13.75 -0.65 5.60
C THR A 67 12.22 -0.73 5.49
N ARG A 68 11.59 -1.55 6.33
CA ARG A 68 10.12 -1.59 6.42
C ARG A 68 9.54 -0.24 6.86
N ALA A 69 10.23 0.46 7.77
CA ALA A 69 9.82 1.77 8.24
C ALA A 69 9.80 2.81 7.10
N GLN A 70 10.85 2.84 6.28
CA GLN A 70 10.93 3.71 5.11
C GLN A 70 9.83 3.40 4.09
N LEU A 71 9.52 2.12 3.85
CA LEU A 71 8.40 1.74 2.98
C LEU A 71 7.04 2.18 3.54
N SER A 72 6.80 1.96 4.83
CA SER A 72 5.57 2.38 5.50
C SER A 72 5.39 3.90 5.45
N GLU A 73 6.45 4.66 5.69
CA GLU A 73 6.46 6.12 5.62
C GLU A 73 6.21 6.61 4.18
N THR A 74 6.91 6.04 3.20
CA THR A 74 6.77 6.41 1.78
C THR A 74 5.38 6.10 1.23
N LEU A 75 4.74 5.03 1.71
CA LEU A 75 3.42 4.59 1.26
C LEU A 75 2.27 5.10 2.14
N GLY A 76 2.56 5.75 3.26
CA GLY A 76 1.54 6.20 4.22
C GLY A 76 0.71 5.07 4.83
N ILE A 77 1.26 3.85 4.94
CA ILE A 77 0.53 2.67 5.43
C ILE A 77 1.21 2.02 6.63
N GLY A 78 0.40 1.34 7.44
CA GLY A 78 0.90 0.51 8.55
C GLY A 78 1.49 -0.82 8.10
N ASP A 79 2.05 -1.54 9.07
CA ASP A 79 2.77 -2.81 8.84
C ASP A 79 1.90 -3.90 8.20
N ARG A 80 0.62 -3.98 8.61
CA ARG A 80 -0.30 -5.04 8.15
C ARG A 80 -0.64 -4.90 6.66
N PRO A 81 -1.06 -3.73 6.16
CA PRO A 81 -1.17 -3.49 4.71
C PRO A 81 0.13 -3.74 3.94
N LEU A 82 1.28 -3.32 4.48
CA LEU A 82 2.58 -3.55 3.84
C LEU A 82 2.88 -5.04 3.65
N GLN A 83 2.63 -5.86 4.69
CA GLN A 83 2.80 -7.31 4.63
C GLN A 83 1.86 -7.96 3.59
N ILE A 84 0.62 -7.46 3.46
CA ILE A 84 -0.30 -7.89 2.40
C ILE A 84 0.30 -7.55 1.03
N GLY A 85 0.79 -6.32 0.86
CA GLY A 85 1.46 -5.88 -0.36
C GLY A 85 2.62 -6.79 -0.77
N PHE A 86 3.50 -7.16 0.16
CA PHE A 86 4.60 -8.08 -0.13
C PHE A 86 4.13 -9.47 -0.56
N ARG A 87 3.11 -10.03 0.11
CA ARG A 87 2.55 -11.33 -0.31
C ARG A 87 1.93 -11.25 -1.70
N THR A 88 1.27 -10.14 -2.01
CA THR A 88 0.71 -9.92 -3.34
C THR A 88 1.81 -9.80 -4.39
N LEU A 89 2.89 -9.03 -4.13
CA LEU A 89 4.06 -8.95 -5.03
C LEU A 89 4.67 -10.33 -5.30
N LYS A 90 4.76 -11.20 -4.28
CA LYS A 90 5.22 -12.58 -4.45
C LYS A 90 4.38 -13.37 -5.45
N ARG A 91 3.06 -13.20 -5.44
CA ARG A 91 2.16 -13.82 -6.43
C ARG A 91 2.35 -13.31 -7.85
N PHE A 92 3.00 -12.16 -8.02
CA PHE A 92 3.29 -11.57 -9.32
C PHE A 92 4.73 -11.85 -9.83
N GLY A 93 5.54 -12.65 -9.12
CA GLY A 93 6.90 -13.01 -9.56
C GLY A 93 8.02 -12.19 -8.92
N PHE A 94 7.74 -11.37 -7.91
CA PHE A 94 8.80 -10.81 -7.08
C PHE A 94 9.21 -11.79 -5.98
N GLU A 95 10.50 -11.96 -5.72
CA GLU A 95 10.91 -12.41 -4.40
C GLU A 95 11.09 -11.19 -3.50
N VAL A 96 10.59 -11.32 -2.27
CA VAL A 96 10.72 -10.31 -1.23
C VAL A 96 11.34 -10.99 -0.02
N THR A 97 12.57 -10.61 0.29
CA THR A 97 13.35 -11.11 1.43
C THR A 97 13.59 -9.99 2.42
N SER A 98 13.58 -10.34 3.71
CA SER A 98 13.85 -9.40 4.80
C SER A 98 15.06 -9.88 5.57
N SER A 99 16.01 -8.98 5.85
CA SER A 99 17.15 -9.19 6.74
C SER A 99 17.21 -8.05 7.77
N GLU A 100 18.22 -8.07 8.65
CA GLU A 100 18.49 -6.96 9.59
C GLU A 100 18.79 -5.64 8.87
N GLU A 101 19.37 -5.71 7.67
CA GLU A 101 19.77 -4.57 6.85
C GLU A 101 18.59 -3.94 6.08
N GLY A 102 17.47 -4.67 5.97
CA GLY A 102 16.25 -4.19 5.32
C GLY A 102 15.55 -5.22 4.46
N VAL A 103 14.71 -4.73 3.56
CA VAL A 103 13.93 -5.50 2.60
C VAL A 103 14.60 -5.41 1.23
N HIS A 104 14.81 -6.57 0.62
CA HIS A 104 15.34 -6.71 -0.72
C HIS A 104 14.27 -7.29 -1.65
N PHE A 105 14.25 -6.77 -2.89
CA PHE A 105 13.32 -7.19 -3.92
C PHE A 105 14.10 -7.73 -5.11
N THR A 106 13.78 -8.93 -5.57
CA THR A 106 14.26 -9.46 -6.86
C THR A 106 13.06 -9.79 -7.73
N TRP A 107 13.24 -9.66 -9.03
CA TRP A 107 12.26 -10.12 -10.01
C TRP A 107 12.73 -11.47 -10.55
N GLN A 108 11.97 -12.52 -10.27
CA GLN A 108 12.14 -13.81 -10.92
C GLN A 108 11.00 -13.97 -11.94
N PRO A 109 11.28 -13.87 -13.25
CA PRO A 109 10.34 -14.41 -14.20
C PRO A 109 10.30 -15.92 -13.94
N GLU A 110 9.18 -16.43 -13.44
CA GLU A 110 8.96 -17.87 -13.22
C GLU A 110 9.60 -18.68 -14.37
N PRO A 111 10.46 -19.68 -14.07
CA PRO A 111 10.89 -20.61 -15.09
C PRO A 111 9.64 -21.38 -15.50
N THR A 112 9.08 -21.01 -16.66
CA THR A 112 7.87 -21.63 -17.19
C THR A 112 8.18 -23.10 -17.40
N LEU A 113 7.72 -23.97 -16.49
CA LEU A 113 7.73 -25.40 -16.70
C LEU A 113 6.72 -25.69 -17.82
N GLU A 114 7.27 -26.16 -18.94
CA GLU A 114 6.62 -26.59 -20.19
C GLU A 114 6.06 -25.50 -21.12
N TYR A 115 6.82 -25.13 -22.17
CA TYR A 115 6.63 -25.62 -23.56
C TYR A 115 7.57 -24.88 -24.51
N GLY A 116 8.36 -25.64 -25.29
CA GLY A 116 9.44 -25.18 -26.17
C GLY A 116 9.03 -24.37 -27.41
N GLU A 117 7.90 -23.66 -27.41
CA GLU A 117 7.40 -22.95 -28.60
C GLU A 117 6.85 -21.53 -28.32
N MET A 118 6.85 -21.06 -27.06
CA MET A 118 6.39 -19.70 -26.70
C MET A 118 7.51 -18.71 -26.33
N ALA A 119 8.77 -19.07 -26.57
CA ALA A 119 9.94 -18.26 -26.23
C ALA A 119 9.92 -16.84 -26.86
N GLU A 120 9.32 -16.67 -28.04
CA GLU A 120 9.22 -15.34 -28.65
C GLU A 120 8.24 -14.38 -27.94
N ARG A 121 7.21 -14.91 -27.25
CA ARG A 121 6.26 -14.08 -26.51
C ARG A 121 6.75 -13.73 -25.10
N SER A 122 7.58 -14.58 -24.49
CA SER A 122 8.22 -14.31 -23.19
C SER A 122 9.29 -13.20 -23.28
N HIS A 123 9.96 -13.08 -24.43
CA HIS A 123 10.85 -11.95 -24.72
C HIS A 123 10.12 -10.60 -24.79
N HIS A 124 8.83 -10.57 -25.13
CA HIS A 124 8.06 -9.32 -25.15
C HIS A 124 7.80 -8.80 -23.74
N PHE A 125 7.39 -9.66 -22.80
CA PHE A 125 7.10 -9.27 -21.43
C PHE A 125 8.37 -8.89 -20.64
N SER A 126 9.46 -9.65 -20.81
CA SER A 126 10.76 -9.31 -20.24
C SER A 126 11.31 -7.96 -20.76
N ARG A 127 10.99 -7.58 -22.01
CA ARG A 127 11.31 -6.26 -22.56
C ARG A 127 10.45 -5.14 -21.97
N LEU A 128 9.18 -5.38 -21.63
CA LEU A 128 8.33 -4.37 -20.99
C LEU A 128 8.87 -3.95 -19.61
N PHE A 129 9.47 -4.87 -18.86
CA PHE A 129 10.11 -4.55 -17.57
C PHE A 129 11.55 -4.05 -17.69
N LYS A 130 12.29 -4.43 -18.75
CA LYS A 130 13.67 -3.94 -19.00
C LYS A 130 13.74 -2.60 -19.76
N LYS A 131 12.72 -2.21 -20.53
CA LYS A 131 12.82 -1.09 -21.50
C LYS A 131 11.98 0.16 -21.16
N SER A 132 11.12 0.15 -20.13
CA SER A 132 10.23 1.29 -19.89
C SER A 132 10.89 2.41 -19.07
N ASN A 133 11.68 3.26 -19.74
CA ASN A 133 11.97 4.63 -19.30
C ASN A 133 10.80 5.54 -19.72
N SER A 134 9.63 5.39 -19.09
CA SER A 134 8.58 6.40 -19.18
C SER A 134 7.55 6.19 -18.08
N VAL A 135 7.33 7.23 -17.29
CA VAL A 135 6.11 7.43 -16.54
C VAL A 135 5.00 7.55 -17.59
N VAL A 136 4.29 6.47 -17.91
CA VAL A 136 2.91 6.41 -18.46
C VAL A 136 2.58 4.98 -18.91
N ALA A 137 1.43 4.51 -18.42
CA ALA A 137 0.61 3.39 -18.90
C ALA A 137 1.21 1.96 -18.88
N ILE A 138 1.01 1.27 -17.76
CA ILE A 138 0.60 -0.14 -17.83
C ILE A 138 -0.89 -0.16 -17.46
N SER A 139 -1.73 0.01 -18.47
CA SER A 139 -3.16 -0.31 -18.37
C SER A 139 -3.27 -1.83 -18.30
N MET A 140 -3.19 -2.39 -17.08
CA MET A 140 -3.69 -3.74 -16.85
C MET A 140 -5.21 -3.64 -16.91
N LYS A 141 -5.80 -4.14 -18.00
CA LYS A 141 -7.25 -4.33 -18.15
C LYS A 141 -7.73 -5.29 -17.07
N PHE A 142 -8.07 -4.78 -15.88
CA PHE A 142 -9.09 -5.40 -15.07
C PHE A 142 -10.41 -5.18 -15.80
N HIS A 143 -11.08 -6.26 -16.18
CA HIS A 143 -12.42 -6.21 -16.76
C HIS A 143 -13.39 -5.76 -15.66
N SER A 144 -13.51 -4.45 -15.47
CA SER A 144 -14.64 -3.83 -14.78
C SER A 144 -15.58 -3.25 -15.85
N PRO A 145 -16.91 -3.42 -15.72
CA PRO A 145 -17.86 -2.92 -16.71
C PRO A 145 -17.79 -1.38 -16.82
N PRO A 146 -18.14 -0.80 -17.97
CA PRO A 146 -17.93 0.61 -18.24
C PRO A 146 -18.81 1.50 -17.34
N PHE A 147 -18.16 2.30 -16.49
CA PHE A 147 -18.78 3.37 -15.75
C PHE A 147 -19.06 4.55 -16.69
N LYS A 148 -20.33 4.81 -17.00
CA LYS A 148 -20.78 5.95 -17.81
C LYS A 148 -20.47 7.26 -17.07
N ARG A 149 -19.66 8.13 -17.66
CA ARG A 149 -19.58 9.55 -17.28
C ARG A 149 -20.93 10.22 -17.54
N GLN A 150 -21.61 10.66 -16.50
CA GLN A 150 -22.60 11.73 -16.64
C GLN A 150 -21.86 13.07 -16.57
N HIS A 151 -21.95 13.82 -17.65
CA HIS A 151 -21.68 15.26 -17.65
C HIS A 151 -22.76 15.95 -16.83
N ILE A 152 -22.36 16.82 -15.91
CA ILE A 152 -23.26 17.86 -15.41
C ILE A 152 -22.47 19.17 -15.44
N ASN A 153 -23.00 20.12 -16.22
CA ASN A 153 -22.71 21.54 -16.14
C ASN A 153 -23.27 22.12 -14.85
#